data_AF-A0A7K2YBN7-F1
#
_entry.id   AF-A0A7K2YBN7-F1
#
_cell.length_a   1.000
_cell.length_b   1.000
_cell.length_c   1.000
_cell.angle_alpha   90.00
_cell.angle_beta   90.00
_cell.angle_gamma   90.00
#
_symmetry.space_group_name_H-M   'P 1'
#
loop_
_entity.id
_entity.type
_entity.pdbx_description
1 polymer ?
#
loop_
_entity_poly.entity_id
_entity_poly.type
_entity_poly.pdbx_seq_one_letter_code
_entity_poly.pdbx_strand_id
1 'polypeptide(L)' 'MCRWLAYSGTPLLLDTILYKPTHSLIDQSLHSKLGVETTNGDGFGVGWYPEGSDGTPALMRDVGPAWNNRNLRELADHV' A
#
# COMPACT_ATOMS: atom_id res chain seq x y z
N MET A 1 7.98 -6.41 11.84
CA MET A 1 8.10 -4.95 12.08
C MET A 1 7.36 -4.22 10.95
N CYS A 2 6.19 -3.63 11.19
CA CYS A 2 5.40 -3.03 10.10
C CYS A 2 6.15 -1.91 9.34
N ARG A 3 5.81 -1.72 8.07
CA ARG A 3 6.23 -0.59 7.22
C ARG A 3 5.01 0.28 6.91
N TRP A 4 5.20 1.59 6.87
CA TRP A 4 4.13 2.55 6.68
C TRP A 4 4.55 3.59 5.62
N LEU A 5 3.59 4.02 4.83
CA LEU A 5 3.73 5.12 3.89
C LEU A 5 2.50 6.02 4.06
N ALA A 6 2.73 7.32 4.13
CA ALA A 6 1.69 8.34 4.13
C ALA A 6 2.01 9.37 3.05
N TYR A 7 0.99 9.82 2.34
CA TYR A 7 1.11 10.81 1.30
C TYR A 7 0.07 11.90 1.51
N SER A 8 0.48 13.16 1.35
CA SER A 8 -0.39 14.33 1.34
C SER A 8 0.18 15.32 0.33
N GLY A 9 -0.64 15.76 -0.61
CA GLY A 9 -0.20 16.60 -1.72
C GLY A 9 -1.13 16.47 -2.92
N THR A 10 -0.56 16.64 -4.11
CA THR A 10 -1.26 16.52 -5.39
C THR A 10 -1.86 15.11 -5.55
N PRO A 11 -3.14 14.98 -5.97
CA PRO A 11 -3.73 13.67 -6.21
C PRO A 11 -2.87 12.79 -7.14
N LEU A 12 -2.71 11.52 -6.76
CA LEU A 12 -1.98 10.51 -7.52
C LEU A 12 -2.64 9.15 -7.33
N LEU A 13 -2.42 8.26 -8.29
CA LEU A 13 -2.82 6.86 -8.17
C LEU A 13 -1.97 6.15 -7.11
N LEU A 14 -2.58 5.30 -6.31
CA LEU A 14 -1.93 4.42 -5.35
C LEU A 14 -0.79 3.63 -5.98
N ASP A 15 -0.89 3.19 -7.24
CA ASP A 15 0.18 2.52 -7.98
C ASP A 15 1.51 3.29 -7.94
N THR A 16 1.43 4.62 -7.99
CA THR A 16 2.60 5.52 -8.01
C THR A 16 3.43 5.45 -6.74
N ILE A 17 2.81 5.16 -5.60
CA ILE A 17 3.47 5.09 -4.29
C ILE A 17 3.63 3.66 -3.77
N LEU A 18 2.72 2.75 -4.14
CA LEU A 18 2.71 1.38 -3.66
C LEU A 18 3.58 0.45 -4.49
N TYR A 19 3.72 0.66 -5.81
CA TYR A 19 4.36 -0.30 -6.71
C TYR A 19 5.52 0.29 -7.52
N LYS A 20 5.35 1.48 -8.11
CA LYS A 20 6.35 2.08 -9.01
C LYS A 20 7.73 2.36 -8.40
N PRO A 21 7.88 2.77 -7.12
CA PRO A 21 9.20 3.07 -6.57
C PRO A 21 10.09 1.81 -6.55
N THR A 22 11.40 1.98 -6.80
CA THR A 22 12.36 0.85 -6.79
C THR A 22 12.41 0.10 -5.45
N HIS A 23 12.13 0.80 -4.36
CA HIS A 23 11.98 0.23 -3.02
C HIS A 23 10.57 0.52 -2.49
N SER A 24 9.56 0.13 -3.28
CA SER A 24 8.15 0.37 -2.98
C SER A 24 7.71 -0.30 -1.69
N LEU A 25 6.55 0.10 -1.16
CA LEU A 25 5.98 -0.55 0.03
C LEU A 25 5.72 -2.04 -0.23
N ILE A 26 5.35 -2.39 -1.46
CA ILE A 26 5.15 -3.78 -1.90
C ILE A 26 6.48 -4.54 -1.92
N ASP A 27 7.56 -3.98 -2.47
CA ASP A 27 8.90 -4.59 -2.41
C ASP A 27 9.33 -4.80 -0.96
N GLN A 28 9.18 -3.78 -0.11
CA GLN A 28 9.54 -3.86 1.31
C GLN A 28 8.68 -4.86 2.11
N SER A 29 7.50 -5.23 1.61
CA SER A 29 6.68 -6.27 2.24
C SER A 29 7.27 -7.67 2.06
N LEU A 30 8.06 -7.90 1.00
CA LEU A 30 8.70 -9.18 0.71
C LEU A 30 10.23 -9.16 0.96
N HIS A 31 10.88 -8.02 0.77
CA HIS A 31 12.33 -7.83 0.78
C HIS A 31 12.77 -6.71 1.74
N SER A 32 12.27 -6.72 2.98
CA SER A 32 12.66 -5.76 4.02
C SER A 32 14.16 -5.86 4.33
N LYS A 33 14.89 -4.74 4.15
CA LYS A 33 16.34 -4.65 4.40
C LYS A 33 16.71 -4.02 5.75
N LEU A 34 15.75 -3.36 6.39
CA LEU A 34 15.96 -2.57 7.61
C LEU A 34 15.12 -3.07 8.79
N GLY A 35 14.51 -4.25 8.65
CA GLY A 35 13.76 -4.94 9.70
C GLY A 35 14.52 -6.14 10.24
N VAL A 36 14.09 -6.64 11.40
CA VAL A 36 14.57 -7.93 11.94
C VAL A 36 14.21 -9.08 11.01
N GLU A 37 13.00 -9.02 10.46
CA GLU A 37 12.48 -10.01 9.51
C GLU A 37 12.57 -9.49 8.07
N THR A 38 12.81 -10.41 7.14
CA THR A 38 12.82 -10.13 5.69
C THR A 38 11.42 -9.82 5.15
N THR A 39 10.37 -10.40 5.74
CA THR A 39 9.00 -10.29 5.25
C THR A 39 8.06 -9.61 6.24
N ASN A 40 7.10 -8.86 5.70
CA ASN A 40 5.94 -8.31 6.40
C ASN A 40 4.67 -8.94 5.78
N GLY A 41 4.43 -10.22 6.10
CA GLY A 41 3.42 -11.06 5.45
C GLY A 41 2.09 -11.19 6.17
N ASP A 42 1.97 -10.66 7.39
CA ASP A 42 0.82 -10.89 8.29
C ASP A 42 -0.39 -9.98 8.00
N GLY A 43 -0.49 -9.47 6.77
CA GLY A 43 -1.55 -8.59 6.32
C GLY A 43 -1.09 -7.18 5.91
N PHE A 44 -2.04 -6.39 5.40
CA PHE A 44 -1.82 -5.00 5.04
C PHE A 44 -3.08 -4.16 5.19
N GLY A 45 -2.90 -2.84 5.13
CA GLY A 45 -4.00 -1.89 5.03
C GLY A 45 -3.61 -0.70 4.17
N VAL A 46 -4.55 -0.24 3.34
CA VAL A 46 -4.45 1.00 2.57
C VAL A 46 -5.69 1.84 2.83
N GLY A 47 -5.48 3.13 3.03
CA GLY A 47 -6.55 4.12 3.14
C GLY A 47 -6.26 5.30 2.24
N TRP A 48 -7.29 5.80 1.56
CA TRP A 48 -7.21 6.98 0.72
C TRP A 48 -8.51 7.78 0.83
N TYR A 49 -8.46 9.04 0.41
CA TYR A 49 -9.61 9.94 0.43
C TYR A 49 -10.05 10.18 -1.02
N PRO A 50 -11.14 9.54 -1.48
CA PRO A 50 -11.65 9.76 -2.83
C PRO A 50 -12.03 11.21 -3.07
N GLU A 51 -11.85 11.69 -4.30
CA GLU A 51 -12.34 13.01 -4.69
C GLU A 51 -13.87 13.07 -4.51
N GLY A 52 -14.36 14.14 -3.86
CA GLY A 52 -15.78 14.29 -3.56
C GLY A 52 -16.28 13.47 -2.37
N SER A 53 -15.41 12.79 -1.60
CA SER A 53 -15.83 12.18 -0.34
C SER A 53 -16.12 13.24 0.73
N ASP A 54 -16.96 12.91 1.69
CA ASP A 54 -17.34 13.74 2.84
C ASP A 54 -16.22 13.84 3.90
N GLY A 55 -14.97 13.56 3.52
CA GLY A 55 -13.84 13.43 4.45
C GLY A 55 -13.72 12.04 5.07
N THR A 56 -14.58 11.08 4.70
CA THR A 56 -14.41 9.68 5.10
C THR A 56 -13.41 8.98 4.16
N PRO A 57 -12.42 8.23 4.69
CA PRO A 57 -11.50 7.49 3.85
C PRO A 57 -12.14 6.19 3.34
N ALA A 58 -11.82 5.83 2.11
CA ALA A 58 -11.96 4.46 1.63
C ALA A 58 -10.83 3.61 2.23
N LEU A 59 -11.14 2.36 2.56
CA LEU A 59 -10.23 1.45 3.26
C LEU A 59 -10.22 0.08 2.59
N MET A 60 -9.02 -0.45 2.35
CA MET A 60 -8.81 -1.84 1.95
C MET A 60 -7.87 -2.51 2.95
N ARG A 61 -8.26 -3.68 3.44
CA ARG A 61 -7.48 -4.48 4.40
C ARG A 61 -7.56 -5.94 4.03
N ASP A 62 -6.48 -6.66 4.22
CA ASP A 62 -6.44 -8.11 4.04
C ASP A 62 -5.45 -8.71 5.05
N VAL A 63 -5.67 -9.97 5.41
CA VAL A 63 -4.78 -10.76 6.28
C VAL A 63 -3.69 -11.46 5.47
N GLY A 64 -3.87 -11.57 4.15
CA GLY A 64 -2.84 -12.07 3.24
C GLY A 64 -1.73 -11.06 2.96
N PRO A 65 -0.59 -11.53 2.42
CA PRO A 65 0.54 -10.67 2.13
C PRO A 65 0.27 -9.68 1.00
N ALA A 66 0.73 -8.44 1.16
CA ALA A 66 0.52 -7.37 0.17
C ALA A 66 1.10 -7.71 -1.21
N TRP A 67 2.28 -8.35 -1.26
CA TRP A 67 2.97 -8.66 -2.53
C TRP A 67 2.24 -9.67 -3.42
N ASN A 68 1.27 -10.42 -2.89
CA ASN A 68 0.51 -11.42 -3.64
C ASN A 68 -1.01 -11.12 -3.67
N ASN A 69 -1.40 -9.87 -3.38
CA ASN A 69 -2.80 -9.47 -3.39
C ASN A 69 -3.19 -8.86 -4.74
N ARG A 70 -3.84 -9.67 -5.59
CA ARG A 70 -4.27 -9.23 -6.93
C ARG A 70 -5.30 -8.09 -6.89
N ASN A 71 -6.22 -8.13 -5.92
CA ASN A 71 -7.22 -7.08 -5.76
C ASN A 71 -6.56 -5.73 -5.46
N LEU A 72 -5.52 -5.70 -4.63
CA LEU A 72 -4.76 -4.49 -4.33
C LEU A 72 -4.04 -3.97 -5.58
N ARG A 73 -3.45 -4.88 -6.39
CA ARG A 73 -2.77 -4.49 -7.63
C ARG A 73 -3.71 -3.86 -8.64
N GLU A 74 -4.86 -4.50 -8.88
CA GLU A 74 -5.85 -4.00 -9.84
C GLU A 74 -6.49 -2.69 -9.35
N LEU A 75 -6.81 -2.59 -8.05
CA LEU A 75 -7.36 -1.37 -7.47
C LEU A 75 -6.38 -0.20 -7.57
N ALA A 76 -5.09 -0.43 -7.31
CA ALA A 76 -4.09 0.63 -7.26
C ALA A 76 -3.88 1.38 -8.59
N ASP A 77 -4.26 0.76 -9.72
CA ASP A 77 -4.23 1.39 -11.04
C ASP A 77 -5.44 2.32 -11.30
N HIS A 78 -6.40 2.38 -10.39
CA HIS A 78 -7.67 3.09 -10.55
C HIS A 78 -7.97 4.15 -9.48
N VAL A 79 -7.31 4.10 -8.31
CA VAL A 79 -7.59 4.99 -7.18
C VAL A 79 -6.33 5.58 -6.55
#